data_AF-A0A930EF99-F1
#
_entry.id   AF-A0A930EF99-F1
#
_cell.length_a   1.000
_cell.length_b   1.000
_cell.length_c   1.000
_cell.angle_alpha   90.00
_cell.angle_beta   90.00
_cell.angle_gamma   90.00
#
_symmetry.space_group_name_H-M   'P 1'
#
loop_
_entity.id
_entity.type
_entity.pdbx_description
1 polymer ?
#
loop_
_entity_poly.entity_id
_entity_poly.type
_entity_poly.pdbx_seq_one_letter_code
_entity_poly.pdbx_strand_id
1 'polypeptide(L)'
;MEVREEIWPMAQEYEVAPFWEFCRGIMVYGISSEVPEYLDLRANTRAFHESGLSDCIPFFSVIGDGEQIFCFDREGKIVVFDGYEMHDVEGDFESFLLGQIAELEERKDKKVEKLKNRAGR
;
A
#
# COMPACT_ATOMS: atom_id res chain seq x y z
N MET A 1 4.96 -6.18 2.64
CA MET A 1 4.32 -7.50 2.79
C MET A 1 3.45 -7.76 1.59
N GLU A 2 3.75 -8.81 0.84
CA GLU A 2 3.00 -9.20 -0.36
C GLU A 2 2.31 -10.54 -0.14
N VAL A 3 1.13 -10.70 -0.72
CA VAL A 3 0.48 -12.01 -0.79
C VAL A 3 1.27 -12.89 -1.77
N ARG A 4 1.50 -14.14 -1.37
CA ARG A 4 2.20 -15.14 -2.18
C ARG A 4 1.55 -15.32 -3.55
N GLU A 5 2.36 -15.39 -4.61
CA GLU A 5 1.91 -15.56 -6.00
C GLU A 5 1.03 -16.79 -6.20
N GLU A 6 1.29 -17.89 -5.47
CA GLU A 6 0.50 -19.12 -5.60
C GLU A 6 -0.93 -18.96 -5.06
N ILE A 7 -1.15 -17.97 -4.19
CA ILE A 7 -2.45 -17.65 -3.59
C ILE A 7 -3.15 -16.56 -4.41
N TRP A 8 -2.40 -15.53 -4.80
CA TRP A 8 -2.91 -14.39 -5.54
C TRP A 8 -1.86 -13.98 -6.59
N PRO A 9 -1.99 -14.48 -7.83
CA PRO A 9 -1.01 -14.22 -8.87
C PRO A 9 -1.08 -12.76 -9.32
N MET A 10 0.06 -12.24 -9.77
CA MET A 10 0.13 -10.95 -10.45
C MET A 10 -0.82 -10.90 -11.65
N ALA A 11 -1.49 -9.75 -11.81
CA ALA A 11 -2.40 -9.55 -12.92
C ALA A 11 -1.65 -9.59 -14.26
N GLN A 12 -2.29 -10.17 -15.27
CA GLN A 12 -1.75 -10.19 -16.64
C GLN A 12 -1.99 -8.86 -17.34
N GLU A 13 -1.15 -8.54 -18.33
CA GLU A 13 -1.36 -7.37 -19.18
C GLU A 13 -2.77 -7.46 -19.83
N TYR A 14 -3.51 -6.35 -19.79
CA TYR A 14 -4.91 -6.26 -20.24
C TYR A 14 -5.95 -7.05 -19.42
N GLU A 15 -5.59 -7.58 -18.24
CA GLU A 15 -6.58 -8.20 -17.34
C GLU A 15 -7.56 -7.15 -16.81
N VAL A 16 -8.86 -7.40 -17.00
CA VAL A 16 -9.94 -6.57 -16.46
C VAL A 16 -10.53 -7.25 -15.23
N ALA A 17 -10.35 -6.63 -14.08
CA ALA A 17 -10.84 -7.11 -12.80
C ALA A 17 -11.29 -5.93 -11.92
N PRO A 18 -12.09 -6.18 -10.87
CA PRO A 18 -12.30 -5.22 -9.79
C PRO A 18 -10.98 -4.66 -9.24
N PHE A 19 -10.93 -3.36 -8.96
CA PHE A 19 -9.75 -2.65 -8.46
C PHE A 19 -9.04 -3.37 -7.29
N TRP A 20 -9.81 -3.84 -6.31
CA TRP A 20 -9.25 -4.52 -5.14
C TRP A 20 -8.42 -5.78 -5.48
N GLU A 21 -8.62 -6.38 -6.66
CA GLU A 21 -7.85 -7.55 -7.12
C GLU A 21 -6.43 -7.21 -7.56
N PHE A 22 -6.12 -5.91 -7.72
CA PHE A 22 -4.77 -5.43 -7.96
C PHE A 22 -4.07 -5.01 -6.65
N CYS A 23 -4.84 -4.74 -5.59
CA CYS A 23 -4.36 -4.34 -4.27
C CYS A 23 -3.82 -5.51 -3.42
N ARG A 24 -2.76 -6.17 -3.90
CA ARG A 24 -2.29 -7.49 -3.41
C ARG A 24 -1.25 -7.45 -2.29
N GLY A 25 -0.88 -6.28 -1.82
CA GLY A 25 0.16 -6.14 -0.81
C GLY A 25 0.29 -4.73 -0.30
N ILE A 26 1.10 -4.59 0.74
CA ILE A 26 1.39 -3.33 1.41
C ILE A 26 2.90 -3.11 1.44
N MET A 27 3.34 -1.86 1.34
CA MET A 27 4.73 -1.46 1.47
C MET A 27 4.86 -0.56 2.69
N VAL A 28 5.81 -0.89 3.56
CA VAL A 28 6.18 -0.07 4.72
C VAL A 28 7.63 0.35 4.50
N TYR A 29 7.88 1.65 4.47
CA TYR A 29 9.21 2.18 4.17
C TYR A 29 10.09 2.17 5.41
N GLY A 30 11.33 1.74 5.23
CA GLY A 30 12.30 1.55 6.31
C GLY A 30 13.51 2.47 6.20
N ILE A 31 14.23 2.59 7.31
CA ILE A 31 15.45 3.41 7.42
C ILE A 31 16.73 2.58 7.51
N SER A 32 16.61 1.26 7.55
CA SER A 32 17.76 0.35 7.62
C SER A 32 18.49 0.31 6.27
N SER A 33 19.82 0.27 6.28
CA SER A 33 20.63 0.11 5.06
C SER A 33 20.43 -1.23 4.35
N GLU A 34 19.73 -2.16 4.98
CA GLU A 34 19.41 -3.48 4.42
C GLU A 34 18.08 -3.49 3.65
N VAL A 35 17.28 -2.41 3.73
CA VAL A 35 16.04 -2.37 2.94
C VAL A 35 16.37 -2.14 1.47
N PRO A 36 15.64 -2.78 0.55
CA PRO A 36 15.74 -2.46 -0.87
C PRO A 36 15.46 -0.97 -1.13
N GLU A 37 16.06 -0.39 -2.17
CA GLU A 37 15.92 1.04 -2.50
C GLU A 37 14.46 1.48 -2.65
N TYR A 38 13.61 0.63 -3.23
CA TYR A 38 12.18 0.92 -3.38
C TYR A 38 11.41 0.98 -2.06
N LEU A 39 11.96 0.43 -0.96
CA LEU A 39 11.44 0.55 0.40
C LEU A 39 12.26 1.52 1.27
N ASP A 40 13.30 2.15 0.74
CA ASP A 40 14.12 3.10 1.50
C ASP A 40 13.32 4.39 1.69
N LEU A 41 13.05 4.72 2.95
CA LEU A 41 12.27 5.89 3.33
C LEU A 41 12.92 7.18 2.85
N ARG A 42 14.26 7.29 2.86
CA ARG A 42 14.98 8.51 2.48
C ARG A 42 14.93 8.71 0.97
N ALA A 43 15.10 7.63 0.20
CA ALA A 43 14.98 7.66 -1.26
C ALA A 43 13.55 8.07 -1.68
N ASN A 44 12.54 7.44 -1.09
CA ASN A 44 11.13 7.75 -1.34
C ASN A 44 10.76 9.17 -0.90
N THR A 45 11.23 9.62 0.26
CA THR A 45 10.99 11.00 0.74
C THR A 45 11.54 12.03 -0.24
N ARG A 46 12.77 11.83 -0.74
CA ARG A 46 13.36 12.75 -1.73
C ARG A 46 12.53 12.81 -3.01
N ALA A 47 12.16 11.67 -3.57
CA ALA A 47 11.34 11.62 -4.78
C ALA A 47 9.97 12.28 -4.57
N PHE A 48 9.37 12.08 -3.40
CA PHE A 48 8.10 12.66 -3.01
C PHE A 48 8.18 14.18 -2.79
N HIS A 49 9.31 14.68 -2.29
CA HIS A 49 9.52 16.12 -2.15
C HIS A 49 9.79 16.80 -3.50
N GLU A 50 10.50 16.11 -4.40
CA GLU A 50 10.72 16.57 -5.78
C GLU A 50 9.43 16.69 -6.59
N SER A 51 8.38 15.94 -6.24
CA SER A 51 7.04 16.07 -6.86
C SER A 51 6.23 17.27 -6.32
N GLY A 52 6.74 17.99 -5.32
CA GLY A 52 6.13 19.20 -4.74
C GLY A 52 5.46 19.00 -3.38
N LEU A 53 5.47 17.79 -2.83
CA LEU A 53 4.85 17.46 -1.54
C LEU A 53 5.90 17.44 -0.42
N SER A 54 6.55 18.59 -0.17
CA SER A 54 7.71 18.69 0.72
C SER A 54 7.41 18.64 2.23
N ASP A 55 6.14 18.70 2.63
CA ASP A 55 5.74 18.93 4.02
C ASP A 55 5.41 17.66 4.81
N CYS A 56 5.61 16.49 4.23
CA CYS A 56 5.39 15.21 4.90
C CYS A 56 6.40 14.14 4.45
N ILE A 57 6.49 13.07 5.22
CA ILE A 57 7.43 11.96 5.01
C ILE A 57 6.62 10.72 4.66
N PRO A 58 6.73 10.16 3.45
CA PRO A 58 6.00 8.95 3.09
C PRO A 58 6.52 7.75 3.89
N PHE A 59 5.61 6.91 4.38
CA PHE A 59 5.97 5.72 5.15
C PHE A 59 5.22 4.46 4.70
N PHE A 60 4.11 4.60 3.99
CA PHE A 60 3.28 3.46 3.62
C PHE A 60 2.56 3.67 2.28
N SER A 61 2.38 2.58 1.54
CA SER A 61 1.58 2.53 0.31
C SER A 61 1.03 1.12 0.07
N VAL A 62 0.00 1.02 -0.78
CA VAL A 62 -0.61 -0.26 -1.16
C VAL A 62 -0.15 -0.63 -2.57
N ILE A 63 0.33 -1.85 -2.75
CA ILE A 63 0.74 -2.34 -4.07
C ILE A 63 -0.49 -2.45 -4.96
N GLY A 64 -0.49 -1.76 -6.09
CA GLY A 64 -1.62 -1.70 -7.02
C GLY A 64 -2.57 -0.53 -6.78
N ASP A 65 -2.38 0.23 -5.68
CA ASP A 65 -2.99 1.53 -5.47
C ASP A 65 -1.92 2.60 -5.68
N GLY A 66 -1.84 3.12 -6.91
CA GLY A 66 -0.84 4.13 -7.29
C GLY A 66 -1.22 5.55 -6.90
N GLU A 67 -2.43 5.76 -6.37
CA GLU A 67 -2.98 7.09 -6.10
C GLU A 67 -2.83 7.46 -4.62
N GLN A 68 -2.85 6.48 -3.72
CA GLN A 68 -2.77 6.71 -2.28
C GLN A 68 -1.37 6.51 -1.69
N ILE A 69 -0.83 7.58 -1.10
CA ILE A 69 0.44 7.55 -0.36
C ILE A 69 0.22 8.08 1.05
N PHE A 70 0.56 7.27 2.04
CA PHE A 70 0.43 7.62 3.46
C PHE A 70 1.75 8.17 3.98
N CYS A 71 1.65 9.31 4.65
CA CYS A 71 2.77 10.09 5.13
C CYS A 71 2.59 10.48 6.60
N PHE A 72 3.71 10.80 7.25
CA PHE A 72 3.71 11.56 8.49
C PHE A 72 3.87 13.04 8.18
N ASP A 73 2.99 13.87 8.72
CA ASP A 73 3.14 15.32 8.67
C ASP A 73 4.27 15.80 9.63
N ARG A 74 4.47 17.12 9.71
CA ARG A 74 5.48 17.73 10.60
C ARG A 74 5.19 17.53 12.10
N GLU A 75 3.94 17.26 12.47
CA GLU A 75 3.51 16.98 13.83
C GLU A 75 3.57 15.48 14.17
N GLY A 76 3.90 14.62 13.19
CA GLY A 76 3.92 13.17 13.32
C GLY A 76 2.54 12.52 13.20
N LYS A 77 1.52 13.25 12.73
CA LYS A 77 0.20 12.70 12.43
C LYS A 77 0.22 11.98 11.09
N ILE A 78 -0.62 10.96 10.97
CA ILE A 78 -0.79 10.24 9.71
C ILE A 78 -1.71 11.05 8.82
N VAL A 79 -1.25 11.28 7.59
CA VAL A 79 -2.02 11.92 6.52
C VAL A 79 -1.93 11.05 5.27
N VAL A 80 -2.96 11.09 4.43
CA VAL A 80 -2.98 10.38 3.14
C VAL A 80 -3.08 11.40 2.01
N PHE A 81 -2.21 11.26 1.03
CA PHE A 81 -2.34 11.93 -0.27
C PHE A 81 -3.16 11.04 -1.20
N ASP A 82 -4.25 11.55 -1.76
CA ASP A 82 -5.13 10.81 -2.67
C ASP A 82 -4.86 11.06 -4.17
N GLY A 83 -3.77 11.77 -4.49
CA GLY A 83 -3.47 12.26 -5.84
C GLY A 83 -3.84 13.71 -6.07
N TYR A 84 -4.66 14.31 -5.20
CA TYR A 84 -5.12 15.69 -5.30
C TYR A 84 -4.84 16.46 -4.01
N GLU A 85 -5.27 15.93 -2.86
CA GLU A 85 -5.23 16.62 -1.57
C GLU A 85 -4.71 15.71 -0.45
N MET A 86 -4.28 16.34 0.64
CA MET A 86 -3.86 15.66 1.87
C MET A 86 -5.06 15.58 2.83
N HIS A 87 -5.34 14.39 3.36
CA HIS A 87 -6.39 14.16 4.34
C HIS A 87 -5.83 13.58 5.63
N ASP A 88 -6.39 13.99 6.77
CA ASP A 88 -6.02 13.43 8.07
C ASP A 88 -6.50 11.98 8.18
N VAL A 89 -5.66 11.11 8.75
CA VAL A 89 -6.00 9.73 9.08
C VAL A 89 -6.04 9.60 10.60
N GLU A 90 -7.17 9.14 11.12
CA GLU A 90 -7.31 8.91 12.56
C GLU A 90 -6.49 7.70 13.02
N GLY A 91 -5.93 7.82 14.23
CA GLY A 91 -5.17 6.76 14.87
C GLY A 91 -3.66 6.99 14.89
N ASP A 92 -2.95 6.01 15.42
CA ASP A 92 -1.50 5.97 15.45
C ASP A 92 -0.95 4.97 14.43
N PHE A 93 0.38 4.91 14.30
CA PHE A 93 1.02 4.02 13.34
C PHE A 93 0.68 2.54 13.57
N GLU A 94 0.59 2.11 14.82
CA GLU A 94 0.32 0.71 15.16
C GLU A 94 -1.11 0.30 14.76
N SER A 95 -2.10 1.08 15.20
CA SER A 95 -3.51 0.86 14.86
C SER A 95 -3.75 0.95 13.35
N PHE A 96 -3.13 1.93 12.68
CA PHE A 96 -3.15 2.05 11.22
C PHE A 96 -2.60 0.79 10.53
N LEU A 97 -1.38 0.36 10.90
CA LEU A 97 -0.72 -0.77 10.26
C LEU A 97 -1.49 -2.08 10.48
N LEU A 98 -2.00 -2.31 11.69
CA LEU A 98 -2.83 -3.47 11.99
C LEU A 98 -4.13 -3.46 11.18
N GLY A 99 -4.77 -2.30 11.01
CA GLY A 99 -5.94 -2.14 10.14
C GLY A 99 -5.64 -2.50 8.69
N GLN A 100 -4.53 -1.98 8.14
CA GLN A 100 -4.10 -2.28 6.78
C GLN A 100 -3.76 -3.76 6.56
N ILE A 101 -3.19 -4.42 7.56
CA ILE A 101 -2.94 -5.87 7.52
C ILE A 101 -4.26 -6.64 7.49
N ALA A 102 -5.23 -6.28 8.36
CA ALA A 102 -6.54 -6.94 8.40
C ALA A 102 -7.31 -6.78 7.07
N GLU A 103 -7.28 -5.58 6.47
CA GLU A 103 -7.88 -5.33 5.15
C GLU A 103 -7.21 -6.16 4.04
N LEU A 104 -5.88 -6.31 4.10
CA LEU A 104 -5.16 -7.17 3.15
C LEU A 104 -5.53 -8.64 3.33
N GLU A 105 -5.70 -9.11 4.56
CA GLU A 105 -6.16 -10.48 4.84
C GLU A 105 -7.57 -10.74 4.32
N GLU A 106 -8.50 -9.80 4.52
CA GLU A 106 -9.87 -9.90 3.99
C GLU A 106 -9.87 -9.97 2.46
N ARG A 107 -9.11 -9.09 1.79
CA ARG A 107 -8.97 -9.11 0.33
C ARG A 107 -8.40 -10.44 -0.16
N LYS A 108 -7.38 -10.96 0.53
CA LYS A 108 -6.78 -12.26 0.22
C LYS A 108 -7.80 -13.40 0.36
N ASP A 109 -8.57 -13.44 1.45
CA ASP A 109 -9.60 -14.47 1.66
C ASP A 109 -10.70 -14.39 0.59
N LYS A 110 -11.14 -13.18 0.23
CA LYS A 110 -12.09 -12.94 -0.85
C LYS A 110 -11.56 -13.42 -2.21
N LYS A 111 -10.27 -13.21 -2.51
CA LYS A 111 -9.63 -13.72 -3.74
C LYS A 111 -9.63 -15.24 -3.76
N VAL A 112 -9.26 -15.89 -2.65
CA VAL A 112 -9.24 -17.35 -2.51
C VAL A 112 -10.63 -17.95 -2.78
N GLU A 113 -11.67 -17.40 -2.17
CA GLU A 113 -13.06 -17.87 -2.40
C GLU A 113 -13.49 -17.70 -3.86
N LYS A 114 -13.13 -16.57 -4.48
CA LYS A 114 -13.42 -16.35 -5.91
C LYS A 114 -12.71 -17.37 -6.81
N LEU A 115 -11.46 -17.73 -6.51
CA LEU A 115 -10.70 -18.72 -7.27
C LEU A 115 -11.29 -20.13 -7.11
N LYS A 116 -11.71 -20.53 -5.90
CA LYS A 116 -12.41 -21.79 -5.66
C LYS A 116 -13.70 -21.89 -6.47
N ASN A 117 -14.50 -20.83 -6.48
CA ASN A 117 -15.76 -20.77 -7.23
C ASN A 117 -15.57 -20.83 -8.76
N ARG A 118 -14.42 -20.37 -9.25
CA ARG A 118 -14.04 -20.50 -10.68
C ARG A 118 -13.57 -21.91 -11.04
N ALA A 119 -12.80 -22.55 -10.16
CA ALA A 119 -12.27 -23.91 -10.39
C ALA A 119 -13.33 -25.02 -10.25
N GLY A 120 -14.43 -24.75 -9.54
CA GLY A 120 -15.58 -25.65 -9.42
C GLY A 120 -16.62 -25.56 -10.54
N ARG A 121 -16.39 -24.72 -11.57
CA ARG A 121 -17.18 -24.64 -12.81
C ARG A 121 -16.45 -25.33 -13.95
#